data_AF-A0A1Y2A8S8-F1
#
_entry.id   AF-A0A1Y2A8S8-F1
#
_cell.length_a   1.000
_cell.length_b   1.000
_cell.length_c   1.000
_cell.angle_alpha   90.00
_cell.angle_beta   90.00
_cell.angle_gamma   90.00
#
_symmetry.space_group_name_H-M   'P 1'
#
loop_
_entity.id
_entity.type
_entity.pdbx_description
1 polymer ?
#
loop_
_entity_poly.entity_id
_entity_poly.type
_entity_poly.pdbx_seq_one_letter_code
_entity_poly.pdbx_strand_id
1 'polypeptide(L)'
;MAVLLSILLLFLKLKATEAVSSLTIETTSGPVTGLITGTTPNVAQFLGIPYSEQPVGERRWLSPVLKSREESIDATKFGHGCPQFENDRSSTYHTDAPEFLTPANTTGEDCLPLNIWTPWKQNGNGSERLPTGAGNIEYQVPSRWIERTQKHIVVGIKAISIEPELSYRVNIFGFPNAAGLSTSEQNLGLLDQRVGLEWIRDNIANFGGDPARIILWGQSAGAMSVDYYNFAYPEDPIVSGLIMDSGNAFLQINSVDPAHSNFTFVASYFGCGNLSAQSELDCFRKIPSVDIISFLESWADKAKTPAISFNPIADDRTKFANISARAMAGNFIKKPAIAGTNSNEGASLVPYDRVNGPDTTLSNATTLGAFLCPTVKTTTLRYAEGVPTFRYLYDGNFSNIAPQWWEGAYHSTELPLLFGTSGIVRGESTAFEIQVSMKMQDYWVAFAQDPQNGLPAKGWNVYIPEGNAILFGSNNIVTQPIAETRLEAPCNQQFPKPGGIPPP
;
A
#
# COMPACT_ATOMS: atom_id res chain seq x y z
N MET A 1 12.69 -13.14 56.19
CA MET A 1 11.41 -12.44 56.00
C MET A 1 11.68 -11.23 55.12
N ALA A 2 10.96 -11.12 54.00
CA ALA A 2 10.89 -10.01 53.03
C ALA A 2 12.15 -9.65 52.21
N VAL A 3 12.21 -10.17 50.99
CA VAL A 3 12.87 -9.51 49.84
C VAL A 3 11.77 -8.72 49.13
N LEU A 4 11.87 -7.39 49.13
CA LEU A 4 10.97 -6.50 48.37
C LEU A 4 11.28 -6.63 46.88
N LEU A 5 10.33 -7.17 46.13
CA LEU A 5 10.30 -7.11 44.67
C LEU A 5 9.72 -5.74 44.26
N SER A 6 10.57 -4.85 43.76
CA SER A 6 10.13 -3.62 43.11
C SER A 6 9.61 -3.96 41.71
N ILE A 7 8.31 -4.23 41.59
CA ILE A 7 7.62 -4.32 40.30
C ILE A 7 7.44 -2.89 39.79
N LEU A 8 8.36 -2.42 38.96
CA LEU A 8 8.17 -1.20 38.17
C LEU A 8 7.26 -1.55 36.98
N LEU A 9 5.95 -1.59 37.21
CA LEU A 9 4.95 -1.58 36.14
C LEU A 9 4.99 -0.20 35.46
N LEU A 10 5.89 -0.04 34.49
CA LEU A 10 5.76 1.03 33.50
C LEU A 10 4.55 0.68 32.61
N PHE A 11 3.35 1.03 33.07
CA PHE A 11 2.23 1.18 32.15
C PHE A 11 2.58 2.38 31.26
N LEU A 12 3.18 2.13 30.08
CA LEU A 12 3.08 3.09 28.98
C LEU A 12 1.58 3.29 28.74
N LYS A 13 1.02 4.37 29.27
CA LYS A 13 -0.33 4.78 28.92
C LYS A 13 -0.29 5.13 27.44
N LEU A 14 -0.89 4.27 26.62
CA LEU A 14 -1.12 4.50 25.21
C LEU A 14 -1.79 5.87 25.06
N LYS A 15 -1.15 6.81 24.35
CA LYS A 15 -1.73 8.13 24.13
C LYS A 15 -2.78 8.00 23.05
N ALA A 16 -4.02 8.41 23.34
CA ALA A 16 -5.06 8.48 22.31
C ALA A 16 -4.65 9.49 21.21
N THR A 17 -5.18 9.30 20.00
CA THR A 17 -5.06 10.31 18.94
C THR A 17 -5.77 11.59 19.37
N GLU A 18 -5.10 12.72 19.24
CA GLU A 18 -5.63 14.03 19.57
C GLU A 18 -5.95 14.82 18.29
N ALA A 19 -7.02 15.61 18.34
CA ALA A 19 -7.36 16.48 17.22
C ALA A 19 -6.43 17.72 17.20
N VAL A 20 -5.91 18.07 16.04
CA VAL A 20 -5.10 19.29 15.89
C VAL A 20 -5.98 20.54 15.95
N SER A 21 -5.39 21.66 16.35
CA SER A 21 -6.08 22.95 16.49
C SER A 21 -5.37 24.13 15.81
N SER A 22 -4.28 23.83 15.09
CA SER A 22 -3.60 24.74 14.15
C SER A 22 -3.53 24.06 12.78
N LEU A 23 -3.73 24.83 11.71
CA LEU A 23 -3.48 24.36 10.33
C LEU A 23 -2.03 24.56 9.89
N THR A 24 -1.20 25.19 10.72
CA THR A 24 0.25 25.23 10.53
C THR A 24 0.92 24.39 11.62
N ILE A 25 1.64 23.35 11.20
CA ILE A 25 2.28 22.36 12.06
C ILE A 25 3.79 22.37 11.83
N GLU A 26 4.58 22.49 12.89
CA GLU A 26 6.04 22.38 12.80
C GLU A 26 6.48 20.93 12.57
N THR A 27 7.43 20.74 11.65
CA THR A 27 8.03 19.44 11.33
C THR A 27 9.54 19.57 11.19
N THR A 28 10.25 18.45 11.07
CA THR A 28 11.68 18.42 10.73
C THR A 28 11.96 19.01 9.35
N SER A 29 11.00 18.94 8.41
CA SER A 29 11.08 19.58 7.09
C SER A 29 10.76 21.07 7.11
N GLY A 30 10.28 21.62 8.22
CA GLY A 30 9.84 23.02 8.35
C GLY A 30 8.35 23.14 8.70
N PRO A 31 7.82 24.38 8.78
CA PRO A 31 6.41 24.63 9.08
C PRO A 31 5.54 24.24 7.88
N VAL A 32 4.56 23.37 8.10
CA VAL A 32 3.65 22.83 7.08
C VAL A 32 2.26 23.42 7.27
N THR A 33 1.68 24.04 6.23
CA THR A 33 0.34 24.63 6.28
C THR A 33 -0.66 23.84 5.45
N GLY A 34 -1.67 23.26 6.10
CA GLY A 34 -2.72 22.47 5.49
C GLY A 34 -4.05 23.22 5.30
N LEU A 35 -5.13 22.47 5.04
CA LEU A 35 -6.47 22.98 4.77
C LEU A 35 -7.57 22.19 5.50
N ILE A 36 -8.78 22.74 5.49
CA ILE A 36 -10.03 22.04 5.80
C ILE A 36 -10.98 22.26 4.62
N THR A 37 -11.82 21.27 4.33
CA THR A 37 -12.82 21.34 3.28
C THR A 37 -14.24 21.43 3.86
N GLY A 38 -15.20 21.90 3.06
CA GLY A 38 -16.60 21.96 3.49
C GLY A 38 -17.26 20.58 3.65
N THR A 39 -16.72 19.55 3.00
CA THR A 39 -17.28 18.19 2.99
C THR A 39 -16.93 17.39 4.25
N THR A 40 -15.78 17.67 4.86
CA THR A 40 -15.28 17.02 6.08
C THR A 40 -14.72 18.08 7.02
N PRO A 41 -15.59 18.86 7.69
CA PRO A 41 -15.18 20.03 8.48
C PRO A 41 -14.40 19.67 9.75
N ASN A 42 -14.43 18.42 10.20
CA ASN A 42 -13.71 17.92 11.37
C ASN A 42 -12.43 17.17 10.98
N VAL A 43 -11.87 17.46 9.80
CA VAL A 43 -10.63 16.86 9.30
C VAL A 43 -9.70 17.94 8.76
N ALA A 44 -8.50 18.01 9.33
CA ALA A 44 -7.40 18.79 8.78
C ALA A 44 -6.63 17.91 7.78
N GLN A 45 -6.34 18.47 6.61
CA GLN A 45 -5.66 17.81 5.51
C GLN A 45 -4.34 18.53 5.23
N PHE A 46 -3.24 17.78 5.17
CA PHE A 46 -1.92 18.28 4.81
C PHE A 46 -1.42 17.44 3.66
N LEU A 47 -1.48 17.99 2.45
CA LEU A 47 -1.28 17.29 1.21
C LEU A 47 0.08 17.69 0.62
N GLY A 48 0.82 16.75 0.02
CA GLY A 48 2.04 17.09 -0.71
C GLY A 48 3.28 17.38 0.15
N ILE A 49 3.35 16.93 1.41
CA ILE A 49 4.50 17.22 2.30
C ILE A 49 5.74 16.42 1.84
N PRO A 50 6.87 17.05 1.46
CA PRO A 50 8.07 16.33 1.09
C PRO A 50 8.73 15.66 2.31
N TYR A 51 8.83 14.33 2.29
CA TYR A 51 9.51 13.56 3.34
C TYR A 51 10.99 13.28 3.03
N SER A 52 11.37 13.38 1.75
CA SER A 52 12.74 13.20 1.25
C SER A 52 13.14 14.37 0.35
N GLU A 53 14.45 14.58 0.18
CA GLU A 53 14.94 15.35 -0.98
C GLU A 53 14.43 14.69 -2.27
N GLN A 54 13.96 15.52 -3.20
CA GLN A 54 13.33 15.03 -4.43
C GLN A 54 14.37 14.36 -5.35
N PRO A 55 14.05 13.21 -5.96
CA PRO A 55 15.00 12.41 -6.74
C PRO A 55 15.15 12.93 -8.19
N VAL A 56 15.27 14.24 -8.36
CA VAL A 56 15.35 14.92 -9.65
C VAL A 56 16.81 15.19 -10.07
N GLY A 57 17.04 15.29 -11.37
CA GLY A 57 18.36 15.64 -11.93
C GLY A 57 19.46 14.69 -11.46
N GLU A 58 20.54 15.23 -10.89
CA GLU A 58 21.67 14.42 -10.37
C GLU A 58 21.27 13.49 -9.21
N ARG A 59 20.14 13.73 -8.54
CA ARG A 59 19.60 12.83 -7.51
C ARG A 59 18.82 11.65 -8.08
N ARG A 60 18.57 11.60 -9.39
CA ARG A 60 17.93 10.44 -10.01
C ARG A 60 18.79 9.20 -9.76
N TRP A 61 18.13 8.13 -9.31
CA TRP A 61 18.73 6.87 -8.89
C TRP A 61 19.73 6.95 -7.72
N LEU A 62 19.65 7.98 -6.88
CA LEU A 62 20.34 7.99 -5.59
C LEU A 62 19.40 7.50 -4.48
N SER A 63 19.99 6.95 -3.41
CA SER A 63 19.22 6.61 -2.20
C SER A 63 18.50 7.85 -1.65
N PRO A 64 17.25 7.69 -1.16
CA PRO A 64 16.52 8.79 -0.55
C PRO A 64 17.22 9.28 0.70
N VAL A 65 17.04 10.55 1.01
CA VAL A 65 17.57 11.18 2.23
C VAL A 65 16.49 12.10 2.77
N LEU A 66 16.39 12.19 4.10
CA LEU A 66 15.41 13.05 4.75
C LEU A 66 15.46 14.47 4.18
N LYS A 67 14.27 15.06 4.02
CA LYS A 67 14.12 16.42 3.51
C LYS A 67 14.79 17.43 4.43
N SER A 68 15.60 18.31 3.86
CA SER A 68 16.20 19.45 4.57
C SER A 68 15.11 20.44 4.96
N ARG A 69 15.32 21.14 6.08
CA ARG A 69 14.36 22.12 6.58
C ARG A 69 14.17 23.28 5.59
N GLU A 70 12.93 23.59 5.28
CA GLU A 70 12.50 24.77 4.50
C GLU A 70 11.89 25.84 5.41
N GLU A 71 11.74 27.06 4.88
CA GLU A 71 11.13 28.18 5.63
C GLU A 71 9.63 27.98 5.84
N SER A 72 8.94 27.43 4.84
CA SER A 72 7.51 27.13 4.87
C SER A 72 7.13 26.16 3.75
N ILE A 73 6.22 25.22 4.04
CA ILE A 73 5.69 24.24 3.08
C ILE A 73 4.17 24.48 2.95
N ASP A 74 3.73 24.78 1.72
CA ASP A 74 2.31 24.78 1.35
C ASP A 74 1.85 23.33 1.15
N ALA A 75 1.03 22.84 2.07
CA ALA A 75 0.47 21.50 2.04
C ALA A 75 -1.05 21.53 1.77
N THR A 76 -1.50 22.47 0.93
CA THR A 76 -2.92 22.58 0.56
C THR A 76 -3.28 21.80 -0.72
N LYS A 77 -2.30 21.18 -1.38
CA LYS A 77 -2.47 20.49 -2.67
C LYS A 77 -1.67 19.18 -2.69
N PHE A 78 -2.18 18.20 -3.41
CA PHE A 78 -1.41 16.99 -3.68
C PHE A 78 -0.14 17.33 -4.47
N GLY A 79 0.97 16.68 -4.10
CA GLY A 79 2.18 16.67 -4.92
C GLY A 79 2.06 15.65 -6.06
N HIS A 80 3.09 15.55 -6.91
CA HIS A 80 3.07 14.65 -8.05
C HIS A 80 3.13 13.17 -7.62
N GLY A 81 2.45 12.30 -8.39
CA GLY A 81 2.72 10.86 -8.41
C GLY A 81 4.06 10.57 -9.11
N CYS A 82 4.69 9.43 -8.83
CA CYS A 82 5.94 9.10 -9.52
C CYS A 82 5.74 8.77 -10.99
N PRO A 83 6.76 8.96 -11.85
CA PRO A 83 6.62 8.72 -13.28
C PRO A 83 6.37 7.24 -13.55
N GLN A 84 5.27 6.97 -14.23
CA GLN A 84 4.85 5.66 -14.71
C GLN A 84 3.98 5.84 -15.94
N PHE A 85 3.80 4.76 -16.70
CA PHE A 85 2.87 4.75 -17.82
C PHE A 85 1.68 3.87 -17.46
N GLU A 86 0.54 4.23 -18.01
CA GLU A 86 -0.57 3.32 -18.21
C GLU A 86 -0.40 2.70 -19.60
N ASN A 87 -0.66 1.41 -19.75
CA ASN A 87 -0.56 0.76 -21.05
C ASN A 87 -1.94 0.71 -21.74
N ASP A 88 -1.97 0.70 -23.07
CA ASP A 88 -3.20 0.69 -23.88
C ASP A 88 -3.96 -0.65 -23.83
N ARG A 89 -3.52 -1.61 -23.00
CA ARG A 89 -4.20 -2.91 -22.91
C ARG A 89 -5.49 -2.74 -22.12
N SER A 90 -6.58 -3.24 -22.70
CA SER A 90 -7.88 -3.31 -22.01
C SER A 90 -7.71 -4.03 -20.67
N SER A 91 -7.98 -3.33 -19.57
CA SER A 91 -8.02 -3.84 -18.21
C SER A 91 -9.28 -3.34 -17.52
N THR A 92 -9.72 -4.02 -16.47
CA THR A 92 -10.86 -3.56 -15.65
C THR A 92 -10.66 -2.11 -15.21
N TYR A 93 -9.42 -1.72 -14.87
CA TYR A 93 -9.11 -0.38 -14.43
C TYR A 93 -9.19 0.66 -15.56
N HIS A 94 -8.80 0.37 -16.80
CA HIS A 94 -8.91 1.37 -17.88
C HIS A 94 -10.32 1.48 -18.46
N THR A 95 -11.11 0.40 -18.47
CA THR A 95 -12.39 0.40 -19.20
C THR A 95 -13.62 0.39 -18.31
N ASP A 96 -13.57 -0.28 -17.16
CA ASP A 96 -14.74 -0.51 -16.32
C ASP A 96 -14.68 0.30 -15.01
N ALA A 97 -13.49 0.54 -14.44
CA ALA A 97 -13.29 1.27 -13.19
C ALA A 97 -12.05 2.23 -13.22
N PRO A 98 -12.02 3.24 -14.10
CA PRO A 98 -10.92 4.22 -14.21
C PRO A 98 -10.69 5.07 -12.97
N GLU A 99 -11.62 5.06 -12.02
CA GLU A 99 -11.53 5.85 -10.80
C GLU A 99 -10.57 5.25 -9.76
N PHE A 100 -10.03 4.06 -10.04
CA PHE A 100 -8.84 3.56 -9.35
C PHE A 100 -7.56 4.23 -9.85
N LEU A 101 -7.53 4.80 -11.07
CA LEU A 101 -6.34 5.36 -11.70
C LEU A 101 -6.10 6.84 -11.34
N THR A 102 -4.84 7.26 -11.35
CA THR A 102 -4.42 8.65 -11.24
C THR A 102 -4.46 9.32 -12.61
N PRO A 103 -4.93 10.57 -12.70
CA PRO A 103 -4.85 11.32 -13.95
C PRO A 103 -3.40 11.44 -14.46
N ALA A 104 -3.14 11.02 -15.70
CA ALA A 104 -1.80 10.97 -16.32
C ALA A 104 -1.01 12.30 -16.25
N ASN A 105 -1.69 13.44 -16.21
CA ASN A 105 -1.08 14.77 -16.14
C ASN A 105 -0.64 15.21 -14.72
N THR A 106 -0.56 14.30 -13.76
CA THR A 106 -0.20 14.59 -12.36
C THR A 106 1.04 13.84 -11.88
N THR A 107 1.87 13.34 -12.81
CA THR A 107 3.12 12.64 -12.48
C THR A 107 4.37 13.49 -12.74
N GLY A 108 5.42 13.25 -11.97
CA GLY A 108 6.68 13.99 -12.00
C GLY A 108 7.76 13.26 -11.20
N GLU A 109 9.05 13.58 -11.37
CA GLU A 109 10.11 12.94 -10.55
C GLU A 109 10.21 13.52 -9.14
N ASP A 110 9.67 14.72 -8.92
CA ASP A 110 9.43 15.31 -7.60
C ASP A 110 8.21 14.67 -6.91
N CYS A 111 8.29 13.36 -6.72
CA CYS A 111 7.19 12.49 -6.32
C CYS A 111 7.39 11.77 -4.98
N LEU A 112 8.25 12.31 -4.10
CA LEU A 112 8.36 11.83 -2.72
C LEU A 112 7.60 12.72 -1.71
N PRO A 113 6.30 13.07 -1.91
CA PRO A 113 5.49 13.64 -0.87
C PRO A 113 4.69 12.57 -0.11
N LEU A 114 4.24 12.93 1.09
CA LEU A 114 3.20 12.24 1.83
C LEU A 114 2.02 13.17 2.10
N ASN A 115 0.88 12.57 2.40
CA ASN A 115 -0.36 13.27 2.71
C ASN A 115 -0.86 12.83 4.08
N ILE A 116 -1.34 13.75 4.90
CA ILE A 116 -1.83 13.48 6.25
C ILE A 116 -3.27 13.98 6.37
N TRP A 117 -4.15 13.10 6.83
CA TRP A 117 -5.49 13.44 7.27
C TRP A 117 -5.62 13.14 8.75
N THR A 118 -5.94 14.16 9.55
CA THR A 118 -6.01 14.06 11.01
C THR A 118 -7.27 14.73 11.55
N PRO A 119 -7.87 14.25 12.67
CA PRO A 119 -9.00 14.92 13.29
C PRO A 119 -8.71 16.40 13.59
N TRP A 120 -9.68 17.25 13.31
CA TRP A 120 -9.59 18.69 13.53
C TRP A 120 -10.54 19.14 14.62
N LYS A 121 -10.03 19.92 15.57
CA LYS A 121 -10.84 20.62 16.56
C LYS A 121 -10.75 22.12 16.30
N GLN A 122 -11.86 22.66 15.80
CA GLN A 122 -11.95 24.09 15.50
C GLN A 122 -11.80 24.94 16.77
N ASN A 123 -10.77 25.79 16.79
CA ASN A 123 -10.63 26.86 17.78
C ASN A 123 -11.15 28.19 17.18
N GLY A 124 -12.46 28.45 17.29
CA GLY A 124 -13.06 29.74 16.93
C GLY A 124 -13.50 29.91 15.46
N ASN A 125 -14.12 31.06 15.17
CA ASN A 125 -14.76 31.37 13.87
C ASN A 125 -13.74 31.87 12.85
N GLY A 126 -13.10 30.98 12.08
CA GLY A 126 -12.29 31.40 10.93
C GLY A 126 -11.33 30.34 10.44
N SER A 127 -11.80 29.47 9.56
CA SER A 127 -10.92 28.69 8.69
C SER A 127 -11.53 28.68 7.30
N GLU A 128 -10.76 29.16 6.32
CA GLU A 128 -11.16 29.22 4.92
C GLU A 128 -11.36 27.79 4.40
N ARG A 129 -12.55 27.51 3.86
CA ARG A 129 -12.89 26.20 3.32
C ARG A 129 -12.44 26.18 1.88
N LEU A 130 -11.41 25.41 1.59
CA LEU A 130 -10.92 25.25 0.22
C LEU A 130 -11.60 24.04 -0.43
N PRO A 131 -11.87 24.09 -1.76
CA PRO A 131 -12.25 22.90 -2.50
C PRO A 131 -11.11 21.88 -2.45
N THR A 132 -11.43 20.59 -2.49
CA THR A 132 -10.42 19.53 -2.64
C THR A 132 -9.63 19.77 -3.92
N GLY A 133 -8.31 19.88 -3.82
CA GLY A 133 -7.45 19.98 -5.00
C GLY A 133 -7.63 18.76 -5.89
N ALA A 134 -7.84 18.98 -7.19
CA ALA A 134 -7.85 17.93 -8.20
C ALA A 134 -6.45 17.31 -8.31
N GLY A 135 -6.35 15.97 -8.44
CA GLY A 135 -5.09 15.27 -8.70
C GLY A 135 -4.83 13.98 -7.92
N ASN A 136 -5.84 13.41 -7.25
CA ASN A 136 -5.69 12.15 -6.51
C ASN A 136 -6.75 11.12 -6.91
N ILE A 137 -6.55 9.88 -6.45
CA ILE A 137 -7.46 8.74 -6.65
C ILE A 137 -8.58 8.86 -5.65
N GLU A 138 -9.76 9.23 -6.11
CA GLU A 138 -10.90 9.57 -5.25
C GLU A 138 -11.30 8.39 -4.36
N TYR A 139 -11.14 7.15 -4.85
CA TYR A 139 -11.42 5.94 -4.05
C TYR A 139 -10.55 5.78 -2.81
N GLN A 140 -9.45 6.52 -2.67
CA GLN A 140 -8.49 6.35 -1.58
C GLN A 140 -8.31 7.60 -0.70
N VAL A 141 -9.27 8.53 -0.75
CA VAL A 141 -9.25 9.72 0.12
C VAL A 141 -9.95 9.40 1.46
N PRO A 142 -9.22 9.35 2.59
CA PRO A 142 -9.76 8.86 3.87
C PRO A 142 -10.58 9.88 4.65
N SER A 143 -10.78 11.10 4.12
CA SER A 143 -11.38 12.21 4.89
C SER A 143 -12.73 11.84 5.49
N ARG A 144 -13.58 11.09 4.80
CA ARG A 144 -14.90 10.67 5.32
C ARG A 144 -14.80 9.62 6.43
N TRP A 145 -13.84 8.72 6.33
CA TRP A 145 -13.56 7.74 7.38
C TRP A 145 -13.09 8.44 8.68
N ILE A 146 -12.22 9.43 8.55
CA ILE A 146 -11.72 10.22 9.69
C ILE A 146 -12.82 11.11 10.24
N GLU A 147 -13.58 11.80 9.39
CA GLU A 147 -14.76 12.60 9.78
C GLU A 147 -15.71 11.78 10.65
N ARG A 148 -15.99 10.52 10.27
CA ARG A 148 -16.88 9.66 11.04
C ARG A 148 -16.28 9.22 12.38
N THR A 149 -15.01 8.78 12.36
CA THR A 149 -14.45 8.04 13.51
C THR A 149 -13.73 8.93 14.52
N GLN A 150 -13.06 10.01 14.05
CA GLN A 150 -12.33 10.99 14.86
C GLN A 150 -11.31 10.37 15.84
N LYS A 151 -10.77 9.20 15.49
CA LYS A 151 -10.03 8.32 16.41
C LYS A 151 -8.67 7.83 15.89
N HIS A 152 -8.31 8.24 14.69
CA HIS A 152 -7.10 7.77 14.00
C HIS A 152 -6.63 8.84 13.00
N ILE A 153 -5.39 8.68 12.54
CA ILE A 153 -4.77 9.49 11.48
C ILE A 153 -4.48 8.54 10.33
N VAL A 154 -4.69 9.00 9.10
CA VAL A 154 -4.22 8.30 7.91
C VAL A 154 -3.09 9.11 7.30
N VAL A 155 -1.96 8.46 7.09
CA VAL A 155 -0.83 9.01 6.35
C VAL A 155 -0.70 8.25 5.04
N GLY A 156 -0.96 8.92 3.94
CA GLY A 156 -0.77 8.38 2.60
C GLY A 156 0.63 8.69 2.09
N ILE A 157 1.56 7.75 2.24
CA ILE A 157 2.71 7.63 1.32
C ILE A 157 2.12 6.84 0.16
N LYS A 158 1.65 7.54 -0.88
CA LYS A 158 0.78 6.95 -1.92
C LYS A 158 1.37 5.63 -2.39
N ALA A 159 0.51 4.63 -2.49
CA ALA A 159 0.92 3.31 -2.90
C ALA A 159 -0.26 2.60 -3.52
N ILE A 160 -0.29 2.50 -4.84
CA ILE A 160 -0.91 1.39 -5.52
C ILE A 160 0.04 0.94 -6.61
N SER A 161 0.17 -0.36 -6.82
CA SER A 161 0.44 -0.93 -8.13
C SER A 161 -0.05 -2.37 -8.14
N ILE A 162 -0.98 -2.66 -9.05
CA ILE A 162 -0.74 -3.63 -10.11
C ILE A 162 -0.85 -2.90 -11.48
N GLU A 163 -0.46 -1.61 -11.56
CA GLU A 163 -1.29 -0.37 -11.66
C GLU A 163 -2.56 -0.33 -10.79
N PRO A 164 -3.06 0.79 -10.18
CA PRO A 164 -2.65 2.23 -10.15
C PRO A 164 -1.39 2.58 -9.32
N GLU A 165 -1.17 3.76 -8.71
CA GLU A 165 0.14 4.46 -8.50
C GLU A 165 0.77 4.61 -7.07
N LEU A 166 2.12 4.60 -6.99
CA LEU A 166 2.93 4.84 -5.77
C LEU A 166 3.57 6.27 -5.74
N SER A 167 3.71 6.90 -4.57
CA SER A 167 4.52 8.10 -4.21
C SER A 167 5.83 7.70 -3.50
N TYR A 168 6.28 6.49 -3.81
CA TYR A 168 7.68 6.13 -3.80
C TYR A 168 8.07 5.81 -5.24
N ARG A 169 9.36 5.90 -5.58
CA ARG A 169 9.77 5.67 -6.97
C ARG A 169 9.38 4.28 -7.45
N VAL A 170 8.93 4.20 -8.69
CA VAL A 170 8.44 2.97 -9.34
C VAL A 170 9.18 2.70 -10.64
N ASN A 171 8.94 1.53 -11.22
CA ASN A 171 9.46 1.17 -12.54
C ASN A 171 11.00 1.38 -12.58
N ILE A 172 11.56 1.81 -13.70
CA ILE A 172 12.99 2.09 -13.86
C ILE A 172 13.51 3.17 -12.88
N PHE A 173 12.65 4.03 -12.33
CA PHE A 173 13.08 5.06 -11.37
C PHE A 173 13.28 4.51 -9.96
N GLY A 174 12.45 3.55 -9.55
CA GLY A 174 12.49 2.93 -8.21
C GLY A 174 13.23 1.59 -8.14
N PHE A 175 13.22 0.85 -9.24
CA PHE A 175 13.79 -0.48 -9.35
C PHE A 175 14.67 -0.59 -10.60
N PRO A 176 15.65 0.32 -10.78
CA PRO A 176 16.44 0.39 -12.01
C PRO A 176 17.18 -0.89 -12.33
N ASN A 177 17.68 -1.60 -11.30
CA ASN A 177 18.58 -2.75 -11.48
C ASN A 177 19.74 -2.41 -12.42
N ALA A 178 20.30 -1.21 -12.30
CA ALA A 178 21.39 -0.74 -13.15
C ALA A 178 22.74 -1.30 -12.68
N ALA A 179 23.62 -1.66 -13.62
CA ALA A 179 24.96 -2.18 -13.31
C ALA A 179 25.85 -1.15 -12.60
N GLY A 180 25.57 0.15 -12.78
CA GLY A 180 26.31 1.24 -12.15
C GLY A 180 25.93 1.48 -10.68
N LEU A 181 24.92 0.78 -10.16
CA LEU A 181 24.48 0.90 -8.77
C LEU A 181 24.95 -0.32 -7.97
N SER A 182 25.53 -0.09 -6.80
CA SER A 182 25.85 -1.18 -5.88
C SER A 182 24.58 -1.87 -5.38
N THR A 183 24.70 -3.10 -4.87
CA THR A 183 23.57 -3.83 -4.25
C THR A 183 22.87 -3.00 -3.16
N SER A 184 23.62 -2.17 -2.42
CA SER A 184 23.09 -1.28 -1.39
C SER A 184 22.36 -0.04 -1.92
N GLU A 185 22.39 0.21 -3.22
CA GLU A 185 21.77 1.37 -3.89
C GLU A 185 20.64 0.93 -4.85
N GLN A 186 20.27 -0.34 -4.82
CA GLN A 186 19.11 -0.88 -5.53
C GLN A 186 17.84 -0.80 -4.66
N ASN A 187 16.70 -1.21 -5.23
CA ASN A 187 15.39 -1.21 -4.56
C ASN A 187 15.04 0.15 -3.95
N LEU A 188 15.36 1.24 -4.66
CA LEU A 188 15.17 2.62 -4.23
C LEU A 188 13.73 2.90 -3.78
N GLY A 189 12.73 2.31 -4.45
CA GLY A 189 11.33 2.42 -4.04
C GLY A 189 11.05 1.87 -2.63
N LEU A 190 11.71 0.78 -2.22
CA LEU A 190 11.59 0.26 -0.84
C LEU A 190 12.34 1.14 0.17
N LEU A 191 13.46 1.75 -0.25
CA LEU A 191 14.20 2.70 0.58
C LEU A 191 13.41 4.01 0.78
N ASP A 192 12.67 4.46 -0.23
CA ASP A 192 11.82 5.64 -0.16
C ASP A 192 10.75 5.48 0.94
N GLN A 193 10.11 4.30 0.97
CA GLN A 193 9.14 3.96 2.02
C GLN A 193 9.75 3.98 3.42
N ARG A 194 10.99 3.46 3.57
CA ARG A 194 11.69 3.48 4.86
C ARG A 194 11.94 4.91 5.34
N VAL A 195 12.44 5.79 4.47
CA VAL A 195 12.65 7.21 4.81
C VAL A 195 11.33 7.92 5.12
N GLY A 196 10.25 7.59 4.39
CA GLY A 196 8.91 8.08 4.70
C GLY A 196 8.45 7.67 6.10
N LEU A 197 8.67 6.43 6.51
CA LEU A 197 8.37 5.95 7.87
C LEU A 197 9.22 6.62 8.95
N GLU A 198 10.50 6.89 8.67
CA GLU A 198 11.36 7.65 9.57
C GLU A 198 10.85 9.08 9.76
N TRP A 199 10.45 9.75 8.67
CA TRP A 199 9.82 11.07 8.75
C TRP A 199 8.52 11.03 9.58
N ILE A 200 7.66 10.03 9.37
CA ILE A 200 6.41 9.88 10.13
C ILE A 200 6.72 9.69 11.62
N ARG A 201 7.64 8.78 11.97
CA ARG A 201 8.06 8.55 13.36
C ARG A 201 8.49 9.85 14.04
N ASP A 202 9.22 10.69 13.34
CA ASP A 202 9.83 11.91 13.91
C ASP A 202 8.84 13.08 13.98
N ASN A 203 7.74 13.05 13.22
CA ASN A 203 6.84 14.21 13.06
C ASN A 203 5.38 13.98 13.46
N ILE A 204 4.87 12.73 13.45
CA ILE A 204 3.42 12.47 13.56
C ILE A 204 2.82 12.92 14.89
N ALA A 205 3.64 13.04 15.93
CA ALA A 205 3.22 13.57 17.23
C ALA A 205 2.65 15.00 17.11
N ASN A 206 3.23 15.83 16.25
CA ASN A 206 2.76 17.21 16.06
C ASN A 206 1.42 17.28 15.29
N PHE A 207 1.06 16.21 14.60
CA PHE A 207 -0.25 16.04 13.94
C PHE A 207 -1.28 15.36 14.85
N GLY A 208 -0.97 15.17 16.14
CA GLY A 208 -1.85 14.51 17.12
C GLY A 208 -1.75 12.98 17.15
N GLY A 209 -0.78 12.40 16.44
CA GLY A 209 -0.54 10.97 16.40
C GLY A 209 0.33 10.46 17.54
N ASP A 210 0.42 9.14 17.65
CA ASP A 210 1.33 8.47 18.59
C ASP A 210 2.42 7.75 17.78
N PRO A 211 3.69 8.20 17.82
CA PRO A 211 4.77 7.59 17.06
C PRO A 211 5.09 6.15 17.49
N ALA A 212 4.61 5.71 18.67
CA ALA A 212 4.71 4.31 19.10
C ALA A 212 3.61 3.41 18.53
N ARG A 213 2.60 3.98 17.84
CA ARG A 213 1.43 3.28 17.29
C ARG A 213 1.26 3.54 15.80
N ILE A 214 2.33 3.33 15.05
CA ILE A 214 2.30 3.37 13.58
C ILE A 214 1.91 1.98 13.08
N ILE A 215 0.93 1.89 12.19
CA ILE A 215 0.58 0.65 11.46
C ILE A 215 1.01 0.82 10.02
N LEU A 216 1.83 -0.11 9.52
CA LEU A 216 2.17 -0.14 8.10
C LEU A 216 1.09 -0.94 7.36
N TRP A 217 0.37 -0.28 6.48
CA TRP A 217 -0.73 -0.85 5.71
C TRP A 217 -0.44 -0.68 4.22
N GLY A 218 -0.67 -1.74 3.45
CA GLY A 218 -0.64 -1.68 2.01
C GLY A 218 -1.62 -2.66 1.40
N GLN A 219 -1.97 -2.37 0.15
CA GLN A 219 -2.75 -3.22 -0.72
C GLN A 219 -1.87 -3.69 -1.88
N SER A 220 -1.99 -4.95 -2.29
CA SER A 220 -1.27 -5.50 -3.45
C SER A 220 0.25 -5.35 -3.41
N ALA A 221 0.91 -4.68 -4.36
CA ALA A 221 2.35 -4.38 -4.29
C ALA A 221 2.72 -3.54 -3.07
N GLY A 222 1.79 -2.73 -2.55
CA GLY A 222 1.90 -2.09 -1.24
C GLY A 222 1.94 -3.12 -0.11
N ALA A 223 1.08 -4.13 -0.12
CA ALA A 223 1.08 -5.23 0.85
C ALA A 223 2.34 -6.10 0.75
N MET A 224 2.85 -6.33 -0.47
CA MET A 224 4.15 -6.94 -0.70
C MET A 224 5.27 -6.11 -0.06
N SER A 225 5.21 -4.79 -0.21
CA SER A 225 6.19 -3.87 0.39
C SER A 225 6.11 -3.88 1.92
N VAL A 226 4.92 -3.94 2.51
CA VAL A 226 4.71 -4.13 3.95
C VAL A 226 5.43 -5.40 4.42
N ASP A 227 5.28 -6.49 3.68
CA ASP A 227 5.89 -7.77 4.08
C ASP A 227 7.41 -7.81 3.77
N TYR A 228 7.88 -7.17 2.70
CA TYR A 228 9.32 -6.97 2.50
C TYR A 228 9.95 -6.16 3.63
N TYR A 229 9.29 -5.08 4.05
CA TYR A 229 9.68 -4.31 5.23
C TYR A 229 9.70 -5.17 6.50
N ASN A 230 8.69 -6.03 6.67
CA ASN A 230 8.61 -7.01 7.77
C ASN A 230 9.84 -7.94 7.83
N PHE A 231 10.42 -8.34 6.70
CA PHE A 231 11.64 -9.15 6.68
C PHE A 231 12.94 -8.34 6.74
N ALA A 232 12.93 -7.10 6.24
CA ALA A 232 14.10 -6.21 6.17
C ALA A 232 14.47 -5.57 7.52
N TYR A 233 13.47 -5.22 8.33
CA TYR A 233 13.68 -4.46 9.57
C TYR A 233 13.16 -5.16 10.84
N PRO A 234 13.51 -6.44 11.10
CA PRO A 234 13.04 -7.17 12.28
C PRO A 234 13.50 -6.53 13.60
N GLU A 235 14.70 -5.93 13.61
CA GLU A 235 15.32 -5.32 14.80
C GLU A 235 15.00 -3.83 14.98
N ASP A 236 14.50 -3.16 13.94
CA ASP A 236 14.10 -1.74 13.99
C ASP A 236 12.81 -1.50 13.19
N PRO A 237 11.68 -2.05 13.66
CA PRO A 237 10.45 -2.06 12.89
C PRO A 237 9.84 -0.67 12.67
N ILE A 238 10.07 0.34 13.50
CA ILE A 238 9.28 1.60 13.59
C ILE A 238 7.77 1.39 13.87
N VAL A 239 7.16 0.36 13.29
CA VAL A 239 5.74 0.04 13.32
C VAL A 239 5.38 -0.90 14.45
N SER A 240 4.11 -0.84 14.83
CA SER A 240 3.48 -1.60 15.91
C SER A 240 2.54 -2.71 15.41
N GLY A 241 2.22 -2.70 14.12
CA GLY A 241 1.41 -3.70 13.45
C GLY A 241 1.48 -3.55 11.93
N LEU A 242 1.00 -4.58 11.22
CA LEU A 242 1.06 -4.69 9.76
C LEU A 242 -0.34 -4.97 9.20
N ILE A 243 -0.69 -4.44 8.04
CA ILE A 243 -1.91 -4.80 7.32
C ILE A 243 -1.52 -5.10 5.87
N MET A 244 -1.83 -6.32 5.44
CA MET A 244 -1.48 -6.88 4.14
C MET A 244 -2.76 -7.28 3.40
N ASP A 245 -3.31 -6.35 2.65
CA ASP A 245 -4.54 -6.57 1.88
C ASP A 245 -4.15 -7.03 0.48
N SER A 246 -4.59 -8.21 0.07
CA SER A 246 -4.41 -8.75 -1.29
C SER A 246 -2.95 -8.78 -1.77
N GLY A 247 -1.99 -9.06 -0.89
CA GLY A 247 -0.58 -9.21 -1.26
C GLY A 247 0.32 -9.52 -0.07
N ASN A 248 1.51 -10.05 -0.31
CA ASN A 248 2.55 -10.35 0.69
C ASN A 248 3.84 -10.79 -0.03
N ALA A 249 4.91 -11.05 0.71
CA ALA A 249 6.22 -11.33 0.16
C ALA A 249 6.31 -12.66 -0.62
N PHE A 250 5.31 -13.55 -0.53
CA PHE A 250 5.29 -14.82 -1.27
C PHE A 250 4.71 -14.72 -2.69
N LEU A 251 4.13 -13.56 -3.07
CA LEU A 251 3.81 -13.27 -4.47
C LEU A 251 5.10 -13.28 -5.29
N GLN A 252 5.14 -14.12 -6.33
CA GLN A 252 6.34 -14.36 -7.15
C GLN A 252 6.55 -13.29 -8.22
N ILE A 253 6.49 -12.01 -7.85
CA ILE A 253 6.89 -10.89 -8.72
C ILE A 253 8.37 -10.59 -8.45
N ASN A 254 9.22 -11.26 -9.22
CA ASN A 254 10.67 -11.16 -9.11
C ASN A 254 11.28 -10.51 -10.35
N SER A 255 12.30 -9.69 -10.15
CA SER A 255 13.21 -9.35 -11.25
C SER A 255 13.92 -10.62 -11.73
N VAL A 256 13.97 -10.80 -13.04
CA VAL A 256 14.62 -11.95 -13.72
C VAL A 256 15.82 -11.49 -14.56
N ASP A 257 16.42 -10.36 -14.21
CA ASP A 257 17.49 -9.70 -14.96
C ASP A 257 18.80 -9.62 -14.16
N PRO A 258 19.53 -10.74 -13.94
CA PRO A 258 20.80 -10.71 -13.21
C PRO A 258 21.93 -10.01 -13.99
N ALA A 259 21.73 -9.72 -15.28
CA ALA A 259 22.72 -9.09 -16.14
C ALA A 259 22.54 -7.57 -16.27
N HIS A 260 21.58 -6.96 -15.56
CA HIS A 260 21.24 -5.53 -15.66
C HIS A 260 20.87 -5.10 -17.10
N SER A 261 20.40 -6.06 -17.90
CA SER A 261 20.21 -5.93 -19.34
C SER A 261 19.02 -5.04 -19.68
N ASN A 262 17.96 -5.02 -18.87
CA ASN A 262 16.79 -4.18 -19.12
C ASN A 262 17.16 -2.69 -19.01
N PHE A 263 17.87 -2.30 -17.95
CA PHE A 263 18.34 -0.93 -17.78
C PHE A 263 19.26 -0.51 -18.92
N THR A 264 20.28 -1.33 -19.21
CA THR A 264 21.24 -1.12 -20.29
C THR A 264 20.56 -0.97 -21.65
N PHE A 265 19.52 -1.77 -21.91
CA PHE A 265 18.74 -1.73 -23.14
C PHE A 265 18.03 -0.39 -23.32
N VAL A 266 17.34 0.09 -22.28
CA VAL A 266 16.66 1.39 -22.32
C VAL A 266 17.68 2.52 -22.44
N ALA A 267 18.76 2.51 -21.65
CA ALA A 267 19.81 3.51 -21.73
C ALA A 267 20.43 3.58 -23.14
N SER A 268 20.66 2.41 -23.77
CA SER A 268 21.19 2.32 -25.13
C SER A 268 20.27 2.93 -26.18
N TYR A 269 18.94 2.80 -26.02
CA TYR A 269 17.96 3.44 -26.92
C TYR A 269 18.13 4.96 -26.96
N PHE A 270 18.44 5.58 -25.81
CA PHE A 270 18.68 7.02 -25.69
C PHE A 270 20.13 7.44 -25.97
N GLY A 271 20.94 6.57 -26.57
CA GLY A 271 22.32 6.88 -26.94
C GLY A 271 23.34 6.78 -25.80
N CYS A 272 22.96 6.19 -24.66
CA CYS A 272 23.84 5.95 -23.51
C CYS A 272 24.46 4.54 -23.49
N GLY A 273 24.48 3.85 -24.62
CA GLY A 273 25.04 2.50 -24.75
C GLY A 273 26.55 2.46 -24.97
N ASN A 274 27.16 1.28 -24.81
CA ASN A 274 28.61 1.05 -24.94
C ASN A 274 29.49 1.91 -24.02
N LEU A 275 28.95 2.31 -22.86
CA LEU A 275 29.65 3.06 -21.82
C LEU A 275 30.07 2.15 -20.67
N SER A 276 30.94 2.64 -19.78
CA SER A 276 31.14 2.00 -18.48
C SER A 276 29.84 2.08 -17.66
N ALA A 277 29.64 1.18 -16.71
CA ALA A 277 28.41 1.13 -15.90
C ALA A 277 28.07 2.47 -15.21
N GLN A 278 29.09 3.17 -14.67
CA GLN A 278 28.90 4.49 -14.09
C GLN A 278 28.58 5.55 -15.15
N SER A 279 29.31 5.54 -16.27
CA SER A 279 29.10 6.52 -17.35
C SER A 279 27.75 6.34 -18.06
N GLU A 280 27.23 5.12 -18.15
CA GLU A 280 25.87 4.82 -18.62
C GLU A 280 24.85 5.50 -17.71
N LEU A 281 24.97 5.29 -16.39
CA LEU A 281 24.09 5.89 -15.39
C LEU A 281 24.11 7.43 -15.49
N ASP A 282 25.31 8.02 -15.52
CA ASP A 282 25.48 9.49 -15.59
C ASP A 282 24.96 10.08 -16.92
N CYS A 283 25.11 9.35 -18.03
CA CYS A 283 24.53 9.73 -19.31
C CYS A 283 23.00 9.69 -19.23
N PHE A 284 22.45 8.59 -18.72
CA PHE A 284 21.01 8.33 -18.76
C PHE A 284 20.22 9.20 -17.76
N ARG A 285 20.87 9.72 -16.70
CA ARG A 285 20.29 10.76 -15.82
C ARG A 285 19.87 12.03 -16.57
N LYS A 286 20.48 12.32 -17.72
CA LYS A 286 20.22 13.54 -18.49
C LYS A 286 18.98 13.45 -19.38
N ILE A 287 18.41 12.26 -19.54
CA ILE A 287 17.21 12.05 -20.36
C ILE A 287 15.97 12.50 -19.58
N PRO A 288 15.06 13.30 -20.15
CA PRO A 288 13.81 13.64 -19.48
C PRO A 288 13.00 12.39 -19.08
N SER A 289 12.41 12.39 -17.88
CA SER A 289 11.64 11.25 -17.39
C SER A 289 10.43 10.94 -18.27
N VAL A 290 9.79 11.98 -18.81
CA VAL A 290 8.68 11.86 -19.77
C VAL A 290 9.06 11.06 -21.01
N ASP A 291 10.27 11.26 -21.55
CA ASP A 291 10.74 10.53 -22.73
C ASP A 291 10.97 9.05 -22.42
N ILE A 292 11.52 8.76 -21.23
CA ILE A 292 11.74 7.39 -20.75
C ILE A 292 10.39 6.68 -20.59
N ILE A 293 9.41 7.32 -19.95
CA ILE A 293 8.08 6.76 -19.75
C ILE A 293 7.37 6.52 -21.07
N SER A 294 7.35 7.49 -21.99
CA SER A 294 6.75 7.33 -23.32
C SER A 294 7.43 6.23 -24.14
N PHE A 295 8.73 6.03 -23.99
CA PHE A 295 9.41 4.88 -24.60
C PHE A 295 8.93 3.56 -24.02
N LEU A 296 8.88 3.44 -22.69
CA LEU A 296 8.47 2.20 -22.01
C LEU A 296 7.00 1.83 -22.32
N GLU A 297 6.11 2.82 -22.31
CA GLU A 297 4.71 2.72 -22.72
C GLU A 297 4.61 2.16 -24.14
N SER A 298 5.20 2.86 -25.11
CA SER A 298 5.14 2.46 -26.52
C SER A 298 5.74 1.09 -26.78
N TRP A 299 6.75 0.70 -26.01
CA TRP A 299 7.38 -0.61 -26.09
C TRP A 299 6.46 -1.72 -25.56
N ALA A 300 5.80 -1.48 -24.43
CA ALA A 300 4.88 -2.40 -23.77
C ALA A 300 3.60 -2.63 -24.58
N ASP A 301 3.01 -1.55 -25.12
CA ASP A 301 1.77 -1.59 -25.92
C ASP A 301 1.97 -2.38 -27.20
N LYS A 302 3.11 -2.17 -27.86
CA LYS A 302 3.47 -2.89 -29.08
C LYS A 302 4.02 -4.30 -28.82
N ALA A 303 3.99 -4.76 -27.56
CA ALA A 303 4.48 -6.06 -27.11
C ALA A 303 5.86 -6.41 -27.71
N LYS A 304 6.79 -5.44 -27.70
CA LYS A 304 8.10 -5.58 -28.33
C LYS A 304 9.02 -6.52 -27.54
N THR A 305 10.07 -7.00 -28.24
CA THR A 305 11.10 -7.88 -27.67
C THR A 305 12.46 -7.17 -27.63
N PRO A 306 13.22 -7.24 -26.53
CA PRO A 306 12.95 -8.03 -25.32
C PRO A 306 11.79 -7.45 -24.49
N ALA A 307 11.16 -8.30 -23.67
CA ALA A 307 10.21 -7.85 -22.67
C ALA A 307 10.97 -7.10 -21.58
N ILE A 308 10.53 -5.87 -21.26
CA ILE A 308 11.18 -5.00 -20.29
C ILE A 308 10.35 -5.03 -19.00
N SER A 309 11.00 -5.25 -17.87
CA SER A 309 10.37 -5.12 -16.56
C SER A 309 11.37 -4.62 -15.52
N PHE A 310 10.87 -3.83 -14.57
CA PHE A 310 11.63 -3.27 -13.46
C PHE A 310 10.90 -3.58 -12.16
N ASN A 311 11.42 -4.56 -11.42
CA ASN A 311 10.82 -5.10 -10.21
C ASN A 311 11.85 -5.15 -9.08
N PRO A 312 11.42 -5.21 -7.80
CA PRO A 312 12.33 -5.41 -6.68
C PRO A 312 13.23 -6.64 -6.88
N ILE A 313 14.54 -6.44 -6.74
CA ILE A 313 15.56 -7.50 -6.81
C ILE A 313 15.78 -8.12 -5.43
N ALA A 314 16.23 -9.38 -5.38
CA ALA A 314 16.72 -9.94 -4.12
C ALA A 314 18.13 -9.38 -3.84
N ASP A 315 18.22 -8.46 -2.89
CA ASP A 315 19.46 -7.83 -2.42
C ASP A 315 19.89 -8.35 -1.03
N ASP A 316 19.11 -9.27 -0.46
CA ASP A 316 19.25 -9.83 0.89
C ASP A 316 19.39 -8.75 1.98
N ARG A 317 18.74 -7.61 1.75
CA ARG A 317 18.65 -6.48 2.69
C ARG A 317 17.25 -5.90 2.74
N THR A 318 16.73 -5.44 1.61
CA THR A 318 15.38 -4.89 1.45
C THR A 318 14.39 -5.95 0.94
N LYS A 319 14.86 -6.90 0.13
CA LYS A 319 14.11 -8.09 -0.29
C LYS A 319 15.04 -9.30 -0.29
N PHE A 320 14.58 -10.39 0.33
CA PHE A 320 15.38 -11.60 0.52
C PHE A 320 15.05 -12.67 -0.51
N ALA A 321 16.07 -13.41 -0.95
CA ALA A 321 15.87 -14.49 -1.91
C ALA A 321 15.08 -15.67 -1.31
N ASN A 322 15.28 -15.97 -0.01
CA ASN A 322 14.64 -17.10 0.67
C ASN A 322 13.80 -16.68 1.88
N ILE A 323 12.64 -16.13 1.58
CA ILE A 323 11.68 -15.61 2.56
C ILE A 323 11.14 -16.72 3.47
N SER A 324 10.95 -17.94 2.94
CA SER A 324 10.48 -19.09 3.72
C SER A 324 11.47 -19.46 4.83
N ALA A 325 12.76 -19.60 4.49
CA ALA A 325 13.79 -19.92 5.48
C ALA A 325 13.92 -18.81 6.53
N ARG A 326 13.83 -17.56 6.11
CA ARG A 326 13.88 -16.40 7.00
C ARG A 326 12.69 -16.39 7.98
N ALA A 327 11.48 -16.66 7.50
CA ALA A 327 10.28 -16.76 8.32
C ALA A 327 10.37 -17.93 9.32
N MET A 328 10.81 -19.11 8.88
CA MET A 328 11.00 -20.29 9.75
C MET A 328 12.12 -20.10 10.79
N ALA A 329 13.08 -19.20 10.53
CA ALA A 329 14.10 -18.81 11.50
C ALA A 329 13.63 -17.69 12.44
N GLY A 330 12.36 -17.25 12.31
CA GLY A 330 11.81 -16.16 13.10
C GLY A 330 12.39 -14.79 12.78
N ASN A 331 13.07 -14.62 11.64
CA ASN A 331 13.80 -13.39 11.32
C ASN A 331 12.92 -12.38 10.55
N PHE A 332 11.87 -11.92 11.21
CA PHE A 332 10.91 -10.92 10.73
C PHE A 332 10.30 -10.16 11.91
N ILE A 333 9.59 -9.06 11.65
CA ILE A 333 8.96 -8.23 12.69
C ILE A 333 7.94 -9.05 13.50
N LYS A 334 8.18 -9.17 14.80
CA LYS A 334 7.31 -9.87 15.76
C LYS A 334 6.17 -8.98 16.27
N LYS A 335 5.39 -8.40 15.35
CA LYS A 335 4.21 -7.56 15.64
C LYS A 335 2.95 -8.14 15.01
N PRO A 336 1.75 -7.89 15.57
CA PRO A 336 0.49 -8.37 15.00
C PRO A 336 0.27 -7.95 13.56
N ALA A 337 -0.48 -8.74 12.80
CA ALA A 337 -0.86 -8.39 11.44
C ALA A 337 -2.33 -8.67 11.13
N ILE A 338 -2.91 -7.91 10.20
CA ILE A 338 -4.08 -8.32 9.42
C ILE A 338 -3.57 -8.83 8.07
N ALA A 339 -4.10 -9.95 7.59
CA ALA A 339 -3.80 -10.49 6.27
C ALA A 339 -5.08 -11.04 5.62
N GLY A 340 -5.42 -10.58 4.41
CA GLY A 340 -6.61 -11.04 3.72
C GLY A 340 -6.58 -10.81 2.23
N THR A 341 -7.62 -11.28 1.56
CA THR A 341 -7.78 -11.20 0.11
C THR A 341 -9.24 -10.94 -0.23
N ASN A 342 -9.50 -10.57 -1.48
CA ASN A 342 -10.83 -10.59 -2.05
C ASN A 342 -11.16 -12.00 -2.58
N SER A 343 -12.44 -12.31 -2.77
CA SER A 343 -12.89 -13.65 -3.21
C SER A 343 -12.66 -13.90 -4.70
N ASN A 344 -12.53 -12.84 -5.52
CA ASN A 344 -12.40 -12.93 -6.98
C ASN A 344 -11.23 -12.10 -7.56
N GLU A 345 -10.10 -12.03 -6.85
CA GLU A 345 -8.90 -11.24 -7.20
C GLU A 345 -8.51 -11.30 -8.67
N GLY A 346 -8.46 -12.52 -9.24
CA GLY A 346 -7.99 -12.77 -10.59
C GLY A 346 -8.88 -12.17 -11.68
N ALA A 347 -10.13 -11.83 -11.39
CA ALA A 347 -11.08 -11.42 -12.41
C ALA A 347 -10.69 -10.11 -13.11
N SER A 348 -10.01 -9.21 -12.41
CA SER A 348 -9.52 -7.95 -12.97
C SER A 348 -8.05 -8.00 -13.45
N LEU A 349 -7.35 -9.12 -13.22
CA LEU A 349 -5.90 -9.23 -13.40
C LEU A 349 -5.50 -10.16 -14.56
N VAL A 350 -6.47 -10.79 -15.21
CA VAL A 350 -6.26 -11.64 -16.37
C VAL A 350 -6.98 -11.04 -17.58
N PRO A 351 -6.53 -11.34 -18.82
CA PRO A 351 -7.25 -10.88 -20.01
C PRO A 351 -8.71 -11.33 -19.98
N TYR A 352 -9.61 -10.43 -20.38
CA TYR A 352 -11.05 -10.70 -20.37
C TYR A 352 -11.74 -10.17 -21.63
N ASP A 353 -12.91 -10.75 -21.91
CA ASP A 353 -13.88 -10.20 -22.85
C ASP A 353 -14.94 -9.44 -22.07
N ARG A 354 -15.30 -8.23 -22.48
CA ARG A 354 -16.21 -7.38 -21.71
C ARG A 354 -17.61 -8.00 -21.53
N VAL A 355 -18.10 -8.74 -22.53
CA VAL A 355 -19.43 -9.36 -22.49
C VAL A 355 -19.43 -10.64 -21.65
N ASN A 356 -18.42 -11.48 -21.85
CA ASN A 356 -18.37 -12.84 -21.30
C ASN A 356 -17.53 -12.96 -20.02
N GLY A 357 -16.74 -11.94 -19.69
CA GLY A 357 -15.80 -11.95 -18.59
C GLY A 357 -14.46 -12.65 -18.92
N PRO A 358 -13.59 -12.82 -17.90
CA PRO A 358 -12.33 -13.53 -18.04
C PRO A 358 -12.53 -15.04 -18.18
N ASP A 359 -11.48 -15.73 -18.65
CA ASP A 359 -11.42 -17.19 -18.47
C ASP A 359 -11.47 -17.51 -16.97
N THR A 360 -12.56 -18.15 -16.54
CA THR A 360 -12.81 -18.46 -15.12
C THR A 360 -11.76 -19.39 -14.52
N THR A 361 -11.18 -20.30 -15.31
CA THR A 361 -10.11 -21.18 -14.84
C THR A 361 -8.83 -20.38 -14.59
N LEU A 362 -8.49 -19.47 -15.50
CA LEU A 362 -7.33 -18.59 -15.35
C LEU A 362 -7.52 -17.58 -14.20
N SER A 363 -8.71 -17.00 -14.07
CA SER A 363 -9.07 -16.11 -12.95
C SER A 363 -8.93 -16.86 -11.61
N ASN A 364 -9.55 -18.03 -11.46
CA ASN A 364 -9.46 -18.84 -10.25
C ASN A 364 -8.01 -19.24 -9.93
N ALA A 365 -7.25 -19.66 -10.93
CA ALA A 365 -5.83 -19.98 -10.76
C ALA A 365 -5.02 -18.78 -10.27
N THR A 366 -5.34 -17.58 -10.77
CA THR A 366 -4.71 -16.32 -10.36
C THR A 366 -5.12 -15.95 -8.93
N THR A 367 -6.42 -16.00 -8.60
CA THR A 367 -6.92 -15.76 -7.23
C THR A 367 -6.25 -16.66 -6.21
N LEU A 368 -6.15 -17.97 -6.49
CA LEU A 368 -5.51 -18.91 -5.59
C LEU A 368 -3.99 -18.74 -5.54
N GLY A 369 -3.35 -18.66 -6.72
CA GLY A 369 -1.89 -18.75 -6.84
C GLY A 369 -1.16 -17.46 -6.49
N ALA A 370 -1.76 -16.31 -6.81
CA ALA A 370 -1.19 -15.01 -6.53
C ALA A 370 -1.68 -14.41 -5.21
N PHE A 371 -2.83 -14.82 -4.64
CA PHE A 371 -3.37 -14.11 -3.47
C PHE A 371 -3.70 -15.03 -2.29
N LEU A 372 -4.68 -15.93 -2.43
CA LEU A 372 -5.20 -16.70 -1.30
C LEU A 372 -4.14 -17.65 -0.71
N CYS A 373 -3.48 -18.47 -1.53
CA CYS A 373 -2.52 -19.44 -1.02
C CYS A 373 -1.21 -18.81 -0.49
N PRO A 374 -0.67 -17.73 -1.10
CA PRO A 374 0.37 -16.92 -0.45
C PRO A 374 -0.05 -16.40 0.94
N THR A 375 -1.30 -15.94 1.09
CA THR A 375 -1.86 -15.45 2.36
C THR A 375 -1.99 -16.57 3.40
N VAL A 376 -2.38 -17.78 2.98
CA VAL A 376 -2.34 -18.99 3.82
C VAL A 376 -0.92 -19.22 4.31
N LYS A 377 0.08 -19.24 3.42
CA LYS A 377 1.47 -19.50 3.80
C LYS A 377 2.03 -18.47 4.78
N THR A 378 1.89 -17.17 4.52
CA THR A 378 2.42 -16.14 5.44
C THR A 378 1.77 -16.28 6.82
N THR A 379 0.47 -16.56 6.87
CA THR A 379 -0.24 -16.74 8.14
C THR A 379 0.24 -17.99 8.90
N THR A 380 0.40 -19.13 8.22
CA THR A 380 0.91 -20.36 8.85
C THR A 380 2.32 -20.18 9.40
N LEU A 381 3.20 -19.49 8.67
CA LEU A 381 4.58 -19.22 9.12
C LEU A 381 4.61 -18.28 10.33
N ARG A 382 3.78 -17.25 10.35
CA ARG A 382 3.65 -16.33 11.49
C ARG A 382 3.08 -17.05 12.72
N TYR A 383 2.10 -17.93 12.52
CA TYR A 383 1.54 -18.76 13.58
C TYR A 383 2.57 -19.72 14.19
N ALA A 384 3.37 -20.39 13.36
CA ALA A 384 4.45 -21.29 13.82
C ALA A 384 5.45 -20.58 14.75
N GLU A 385 5.59 -19.27 14.58
CA GLU A 385 6.46 -18.39 15.34
C GLU A 385 5.74 -17.64 16.48
N GLY A 386 4.49 -18.00 16.77
CA GLY A 386 3.68 -17.39 17.84
C GLY A 386 3.33 -15.92 17.60
N VAL A 387 3.34 -15.45 16.35
CA VAL A 387 3.05 -14.04 16.03
C VAL A 387 1.59 -13.88 15.59
N PRO A 388 0.79 -13.06 16.31
CA PRO A 388 -0.63 -12.89 16.01
C PRO A 388 -0.89 -12.42 14.57
N THR A 389 -1.87 -13.06 13.93
CA THR A 389 -2.36 -12.69 12.61
C THR A 389 -3.87 -12.79 12.58
N PHE A 390 -4.56 -11.80 12.05
CA PHE A 390 -6.01 -11.75 11.89
C PHE A 390 -6.34 -11.92 10.43
N ARG A 391 -7.12 -12.95 10.08
CA ARG A 391 -7.46 -13.25 8.69
C ARG A 391 -8.84 -12.75 8.29
N TYR A 392 -8.96 -12.32 7.04
CA TYR A 392 -10.25 -12.05 6.42
C TYR A 392 -10.32 -12.52 4.96
N LEU A 393 -11.56 -12.65 4.47
CA LEU A 393 -11.92 -12.73 3.06
C LEU A 393 -12.98 -11.65 2.78
N TYR A 394 -12.80 -10.86 1.72
CA TYR A 394 -13.79 -9.88 1.28
C TYR A 394 -14.56 -10.40 0.06
N ASP A 395 -15.89 -10.39 0.14
CA ASP A 395 -16.80 -10.93 -0.88
C ASP A 395 -17.91 -9.92 -1.24
N GLY A 396 -17.63 -8.62 -1.03
CA GLY A 396 -18.58 -7.57 -1.38
C GLY A 396 -18.69 -7.41 -2.91
N ASN A 397 -19.91 -7.50 -3.43
CA ASN A 397 -20.20 -7.31 -4.85
C ASN A 397 -21.21 -6.17 -5.01
N PHE A 398 -20.69 -4.95 -5.17
CA PHE A 398 -21.50 -3.72 -5.24
C PHE A 398 -21.36 -3.09 -6.63
N SER A 399 -22.47 -2.89 -7.33
CA SER A 399 -22.48 -2.46 -8.74
C SER A 399 -21.87 -1.08 -9.01
N ASN A 400 -21.78 -0.22 -7.99
CA ASN A 400 -21.09 1.07 -8.07
C ASN A 400 -19.55 0.93 -8.01
N ILE A 401 -19.02 -0.23 -7.64
CA ILE A 401 -17.57 -0.53 -7.58
C ILE A 401 -17.21 -1.61 -8.62
N ALA A 402 -18.07 -2.62 -8.75
CA ALA A 402 -17.98 -3.74 -9.68
C ALA A 402 -19.14 -3.67 -10.70
N PRO A 403 -19.03 -2.80 -11.72
CA PRO A 403 -20.09 -2.58 -12.70
C PRO A 403 -20.41 -3.79 -13.59
N GLN A 404 -19.50 -4.75 -13.76
CA GLN A 404 -19.72 -5.91 -14.61
C GLN A 404 -20.24 -7.12 -13.81
N TRP A 405 -21.11 -7.90 -14.43
CA TRP A 405 -21.77 -9.03 -13.76
C TRP A 405 -20.80 -10.14 -13.30
N TRP A 406 -19.62 -10.24 -13.93
CA TRP A 406 -18.59 -11.25 -13.69
C TRP A 406 -17.48 -10.81 -12.74
N GLU A 407 -17.44 -9.53 -12.35
CA GLU A 407 -16.36 -8.93 -11.57
C GLU A 407 -16.36 -9.40 -10.12
N GLY A 408 -17.51 -9.33 -9.43
CA GLY A 408 -17.60 -9.68 -8.01
C GLY A 408 -16.64 -8.85 -7.15
N ALA A 409 -16.11 -9.45 -6.08
CA ALA A 409 -15.04 -8.86 -5.28
C ALA A 409 -13.68 -9.06 -5.98
N TYR A 410 -13.45 -8.33 -7.08
CA TYR A 410 -12.16 -8.35 -7.77
C TYR A 410 -11.09 -7.57 -7.00
N HIS A 411 -9.86 -7.62 -7.47
CA HIS A 411 -8.72 -6.98 -6.82
C HIS A 411 -8.95 -5.48 -6.53
N SER A 412 -8.63 -5.02 -5.32
CA SER A 412 -8.77 -3.62 -4.85
C SER A 412 -10.19 -3.11 -4.55
N THR A 413 -11.24 -3.91 -4.76
CA THR A 413 -12.64 -3.47 -4.56
C THR A 413 -13.05 -3.22 -3.11
N GLU A 414 -12.23 -3.65 -2.15
CA GLU A 414 -12.39 -3.41 -0.73
C GLU A 414 -11.94 -1.99 -0.32
N LEU A 415 -11.05 -1.36 -1.11
CA LEU A 415 -10.48 -0.05 -0.80
C LEU A 415 -11.55 1.06 -0.70
N PRO A 416 -12.49 1.21 -1.65
CA PRO A 416 -13.52 2.25 -1.54
C PRO A 416 -14.35 2.14 -0.25
N LEU A 417 -14.55 0.93 0.27
CA LEU A 417 -15.23 0.69 1.54
C LEU A 417 -14.35 1.08 2.72
N LEU A 418 -13.06 0.72 2.70
CA LEU A 418 -12.10 1.09 3.75
C LEU A 418 -11.90 2.60 3.83
N PHE A 419 -11.86 3.31 2.70
CA PHE A 419 -11.68 4.76 2.67
C PHE A 419 -12.99 5.55 2.81
N GLY A 420 -14.15 4.90 2.66
CA GLY A 420 -15.47 5.53 2.82
C GLY A 420 -15.87 6.40 1.63
N THR A 421 -15.43 5.99 0.45
CA THR A 421 -15.50 6.71 -0.84
C THR A 421 -16.39 5.99 -1.85
N SER A 422 -16.84 4.77 -1.57
CA SER A 422 -17.64 3.97 -2.51
C SER A 422 -18.92 4.66 -3.00
N GLY A 423 -19.53 5.49 -2.16
CA GLY A 423 -20.79 6.20 -2.46
C GLY A 423 -20.66 7.55 -3.16
N ILE A 424 -19.46 7.97 -3.59
CA ILE A 424 -19.25 9.32 -4.18
C ILE A 424 -18.61 9.35 -5.55
N VAL A 425 -18.02 8.24 -5.97
CA VAL A 425 -17.27 8.20 -7.21
C VAL A 425 -18.20 7.91 -8.38
N ARG A 426 -18.87 6.75 -8.36
CA ARG A 426 -19.72 6.30 -9.47
C ARG A 426 -21.22 6.40 -9.19
N GLY A 427 -21.63 6.15 -7.95
CA GLY A 427 -23.03 6.13 -7.56
C GLY A 427 -23.19 6.02 -6.05
N GLU A 428 -24.40 6.26 -5.58
CA GLU A 428 -24.70 6.17 -4.15
C GLU A 428 -24.56 4.74 -3.64
N SER A 429 -23.96 4.58 -2.46
CA SER A 429 -23.86 3.29 -1.79
C SER A 429 -25.21 2.82 -1.27
N THR A 430 -25.46 1.52 -1.34
CA THR A 430 -26.62 0.92 -0.69
C THR A 430 -26.50 0.98 0.84
N ALA A 431 -27.62 0.87 1.56
CA ALA A 431 -27.60 0.79 3.02
C ALA A 431 -26.80 -0.42 3.55
N PHE A 432 -26.76 -1.52 2.80
CA PHE A 432 -25.97 -2.70 3.14
C PHE A 432 -24.47 -2.43 2.94
N GLU A 433 -24.08 -1.86 1.81
CA GLU A 433 -22.70 -1.47 1.52
C GLU A 433 -22.13 -0.49 2.54
N ILE A 434 -22.93 0.51 2.95
CA ILE A 434 -22.54 1.46 4.01
C ILE A 434 -22.25 0.71 5.32
N GLN A 435 -23.07 -0.28 5.68
CA GLN A 435 -22.83 -1.09 6.90
C GLN A 435 -21.55 -1.91 6.80
N VAL A 436 -21.25 -2.50 5.64
CA VAL A 436 -19.98 -3.22 5.39
C VAL A 436 -18.80 -2.28 5.53
N SER A 437 -18.84 -1.13 4.86
CA SER A 437 -17.81 -0.09 4.94
C SER A 437 -17.57 0.37 6.38
N MET A 438 -18.63 0.70 7.12
CA MET A 438 -18.51 1.12 8.52
C MET A 438 -17.87 0.03 9.39
N LYS A 439 -18.28 -1.23 9.20
CA LYS A 439 -17.79 -2.36 9.98
C LYS A 439 -16.32 -2.65 9.72
N MET A 440 -15.88 -2.62 8.46
CA MET A 440 -14.47 -2.77 8.09
C MET A 440 -13.63 -1.65 8.71
N GLN A 441 -14.01 -0.41 8.49
CA GLN A 441 -13.33 0.76 9.06
C GLN A 441 -13.22 0.71 10.59
N ASP A 442 -14.26 0.25 11.29
CA ASP A 442 -14.23 0.10 12.75
C ASP A 442 -13.25 -0.98 13.22
N TYR A 443 -13.03 -2.03 12.43
CA TYR A 443 -12.00 -3.04 12.71
C TYR A 443 -10.60 -2.50 12.45
N TRP A 444 -10.37 -1.82 11.32
CA TRP A 444 -9.06 -1.22 11.02
C TRP A 444 -8.68 -0.18 12.10
N VAL A 445 -9.62 0.67 12.53
CA VAL A 445 -9.39 1.60 13.65
C VAL A 445 -9.08 0.84 14.94
N ALA A 446 -9.81 -0.24 15.25
CA ALA A 446 -9.55 -0.99 16.48
C ALA A 446 -8.18 -1.66 16.48
N PHE A 447 -7.76 -2.23 15.34
CA PHE A 447 -6.42 -2.77 15.18
C PHE A 447 -5.35 -1.68 15.31
N ALA A 448 -5.55 -0.51 14.70
CA ALA A 448 -4.61 0.60 14.84
C ALA A 448 -4.55 1.16 16.28
N GLN A 449 -5.65 1.06 17.03
CA GLN A 449 -5.69 1.51 18.41
C GLN A 449 -4.95 0.56 19.36
N ASP A 450 -5.20 -0.74 19.21
CA ASP A 450 -4.53 -1.83 19.94
C ASP A 450 -4.39 -3.04 19.01
N PRO A 451 -3.20 -3.23 18.38
CA PRO A 451 -2.97 -4.32 17.44
C PRO A 451 -3.11 -5.71 18.05
N GLN A 452 -3.03 -5.83 19.38
CA GLN A 452 -3.12 -7.12 20.07
C GLN A 452 -4.57 -7.45 20.45
N ASN A 453 -5.27 -6.50 21.08
CA ASN A 453 -6.57 -6.78 21.71
C ASN A 453 -7.75 -6.05 21.08
N GLY A 454 -7.52 -5.06 20.21
CA GLY A 454 -8.57 -4.24 19.61
C GLY A 454 -9.55 -5.05 18.77
N LEU A 455 -9.05 -5.98 17.96
CA LEU A 455 -9.86 -6.89 17.15
C LEU A 455 -10.54 -7.99 17.98
N PRO A 456 -9.85 -8.71 18.89
CA PRO A 456 -10.50 -9.67 19.79
C PRO A 456 -11.63 -9.07 20.62
N ALA A 457 -11.46 -7.84 21.12
CA ALA A 457 -12.50 -7.13 21.87
C ALA A 457 -13.77 -6.83 21.03
N LYS A 458 -13.67 -6.89 19.70
CA LYS A 458 -14.79 -6.75 18.76
C LYS A 458 -15.25 -8.09 18.17
N GLY A 459 -14.75 -9.22 18.67
CA GLY A 459 -15.14 -10.56 18.22
C GLY A 459 -14.38 -11.07 17.00
N TRP A 460 -13.32 -10.39 16.55
CA TRP A 460 -12.42 -10.91 15.52
C TRP A 460 -11.19 -11.53 16.18
N ASN A 461 -11.20 -12.86 16.26
CA ASN A 461 -10.15 -13.62 16.93
C ASN A 461 -8.89 -13.76 16.08
N VAL A 462 -7.76 -13.97 16.75
CA VAL A 462 -6.49 -14.31 16.11
C VAL A 462 -6.61 -15.66 15.39
N TYR A 463 -5.89 -15.79 14.27
CA TYR A 463 -5.75 -17.03 13.53
C TYR A 463 -5.24 -18.15 14.44
N ILE A 464 -5.95 -19.27 14.38
CA ILE A 464 -5.51 -20.58 14.84
C ILE A 464 -5.92 -21.61 13.77
N PRO A 465 -5.15 -22.70 13.59
CA PRO A 465 -5.59 -23.82 12.76
C PRO A 465 -7.00 -24.28 13.17
N GLU A 466 -7.85 -24.58 12.18
CA GLU A 466 -9.26 -24.97 12.38
C GLU A 466 -10.15 -23.90 13.03
N GLY A 467 -9.65 -22.68 13.22
CA GLY A 467 -10.40 -21.53 13.70
C GLY A 467 -11.29 -20.90 12.62
N ASN A 468 -11.61 -19.62 12.83
CA ASN A 468 -12.40 -18.84 11.88
C ASN A 468 -11.70 -17.52 11.54
N ALA A 469 -11.70 -17.18 10.25
CA ALA A 469 -11.46 -15.83 9.76
C ALA A 469 -12.77 -15.03 9.73
N ILE A 470 -12.71 -13.77 9.30
CA ILE A 470 -13.88 -12.94 9.01
C ILE A 470 -14.17 -12.93 7.51
N LEU A 471 -15.42 -13.16 7.13
CA LEU A 471 -15.95 -12.94 5.79
C LEU A 471 -16.77 -11.64 5.79
N PHE A 472 -16.39 -10.70 4.92
CA PHE A 472 -17.04 -9.40 4.77
C PHE A 472 -17.99 -9.38 3.56
N GLY A 473 -19.18 -8.80 3.76
CA GLY A 473 -20.06 -8.38 2.65
C GLY A 473 -20.76 -9.50 1.87
N SER A 474 -20.66 -10.75 2.31
CA SER A 474 -21.26 -11.90 1.61
C SER A 474 -22.72 -12.15 2.02
N ASN A 475 -23.56 -12.55 1.07
CA ASN A 475 -24.94 -13.02 1.32
C ASN A 475 -25.82 -12.04 2.13
N ASN A 476 -25.69 -10.73 1.90
CA ASN A 476 -26.37 -9.66 2.68
C ASN A 476 -26.06 -9.67 4.18
N ILE A 477 -24.93 -10.27 4.58
CA ILE A 477 -24.43 -10.27 5.95
C ILE A 477 -23.17 -9.42 6.00
N VAL A 478 -23.15 -8.45 6.91
CA VAL A 478 -22.07 -7.46 7.01
C VAL A 478 -20.74 -8.14 7.30
N THR A 479 -20.74 -9.00 8.32
CA THR A 479 -19.60 -9.84 8.73
C THR A 479 -20.09 -11.17 9.26
N GLN A 480 -19.44 -12.26 8.89
CA GLN A 480 -19.69 -13.59 9.42
C GLN A 480 -18.39 -14.39 9.57
N PRO A 481 -18.34 -15.40 10.45
CA PRO A 481 -17.19 -16.30 10.51
C PRO A 481 -17.09 -17.14 9.23
N ILE A 482 -15.87 -17.37 8.75
CA ILE A 482 -15.55 -18.37 7.73
C ILE A 482 -14.45 -19.28 8.27
N ALA A 483 -14.67 -20.59 8.19
CA ALA A 483 -13.71 -21.57 8.71
C ALA A 483 -12.36 -21.44 7.98
N GLU A 484 -11.26 -21.45 8.73
CA GLU A 484 -9.91 -21.41 8.16
C GLU A 484 -9.66 -22.60 7.23
N THR A 485 -10.21 -23.77 7.59
CA THR A 485 -10.15 -24.98 6.76
C THR A 485 -10.77 -24.77 5.37
N ARG A 486 -11.73 -23.86 5.22
CA ARG A 486 -12.32 -23.51 3.92
C ARG A 486 -11.36 -22.64 3.09
N LEU A 487 -10.67 -21.71 3.72
CA LEU A 487 -9.66 -20.85 3.07
C LEU A 487 -8.40 -21.64 2.69
N GLU A 488 -8.05 -22.65 3.49
CA GLU A 488 -6.86 -23.49 3.31
C GLU A 488 -7.11 -24.69 2.39
N ALA A 489 -8.35 -25.17 2.29
CA ALA A 489 -8.73 -26.31 1.46
C ALA A 489 -8.22 -26.27 0.01
N PRO A 490 -8.29 -25.16 -0.74
CA PRO A 490 -7.80 -25.11 -2.12
C PRO A 490 -6.27 -25.03 -2.24
N CYS A 491 -5.54 -24.93 -1.13
CA CYS A 491 -4.10 -24.69 -1.12
C CYS A 491 -3.31 -25.93 -0.67
N ASN A 492 -2.17 -26.15 -1.30
CA ASN A 492 -1.08 -26.99 -0.81
C ASN A 492 0.07 -26.06 -0.39
N GLN A 493 0.10 -25.69 0.89
CA GLN A 493 0.95 -24.61 1.39
C GLN A 493 0.69 -23.29 0.63
N GLN A 494 1.67 -22.76 -0.11
CA GLN A 494 1.50 -21.54 -0.93
C GLN A 494 0.95 -21.79 -2.33
N PHE A 495 0.82 -23.04 -2.76
CA PHE A 495 0.46 -23.35 -4.14
C PHE A 495 -0.99 -23.81 -4.26
N PRO A 496 -1.72 -23.44 -5.32
CA PRO A 496 -3.04 -23.98 -5.57
C PRO A 496 -3.00 -25.50 -5.76
N LYS A 497 -4.02 -26.21 -5.25
CA LYS A 497 -4.27 -27.60 -5.64
C LYS A 497 -4.77 -27.65 -7.09
N PRO A 498 -4.44 -28.68 -7.87
CA PRO A 498 -5.01 -28.87 -9.21
C PRO A 498 -6.54 -28.86 -9.17
N GLY A 499 -7.17 -27.98 -9.95
CA GLY A 499 -8.63 -27.82 -9.98
C GLY A 499 -9.23 -27.17 -8.73
N GLY A 500 -8.43 -26.57 -7.86
CA GLY A 500 -8.91 -25.81 -6.71
C GLY A 500 -9.80 -24.64 -7.14
N ILE A 501 -10.84 -24.36 -6.35
CA ILE A 501 -11.77 -23.26 -6.57
C ILE A 501 -11.65 -22.30 -5.37
N PRO A 502 -11.55 -20.98 -5.59
CA PRO A 502 -11.62 -20.00 -4.52
C PRO A 502 -12.88 -20.15 -3.66
N PRO A 503 -12.79 -19.91 -2.35
CA PRO A 503 -13.97 -19.79 -1.51
C PRO A 503 -14.73 -18.49 -1.85
N PRO A 504 -16.08 -18.48 -1.72
CA PRO A 504 -16.86 -17.26 -1.70
C PRO A 504 -16.68 -16.53 -0.37
#